data_AF-A0A2U1IIP2-F1
#
_entry.id   AF-A0A2U1IIP2-F1
#
_cell.length_a   1.000
_cell.length_b   1.000
_cell.length_c   1.000
_cell.angle_alpha   90.00
_cell.angle_beta   90.00
_cell.angle_gamma   90.00
#
_symmetry.space_group_name_H-M   'P 1'
#
loop_
_entity.id
_entity.type
_entity.pdbx_description
1 polymer ?
#
loop_
_entity_poly.entity_id
_entity_poly.type
_entity_poly.pdbx_seq_one_letter_code
_entity_poly.pdbx_strand_id
1 'polypeptide(L)'
;MGVLNEFKAFAVKGNVVDMAVGIIIGAAFGKIVTSFVGDLVMPPIGMLIGGVDFSDLAITLKAAEGATPAVVLAYGKFIQTIIDFIIVALAIFVGVKAINRLKREEAVAPSLPPVPTKEEELLGEIRDLLKAQNNRP
;
A
#
# COMPACT_ATOMS: atom_id res chain seq x y z
N MET A 1 0.13 34.14 20.98
CA MET A 1 0.63 33.59 19.71
C MET A 1 -0.57 33.28 18.83
N GLY A 2 -0.51 33.51 17.52
CA GLY A 2 -1.66 33.28 16.64
C GLY A 2 -1.87 31.80 16.34
N VAL A 3 -3.13 31.39 16.19
CA VAL A 3 -3.58 30.01 15.89
C VAL A 3 -2.81 29.37 14.74
N LEU A 4 -2.38 30.16 13.74
CA LEU A 4 -1.55 29.72 12.63
C LEU A 4 -0.16 29.20 13.05
N ASN A 5 0.46 29.82 14.06
CA ASN A 5 1.77 29.38 14.57
C ASN A 5 1.64 28.11 15.40
N GLU A 6 0.55 27.95 16.15
CA GLU A 6 0.23 26.73 16.90
C GLU A 6 -0.12 25.58 15.94
N PHE A 7 -0.87 25.85 14.87
CA PHE A 7 -1.17 24.87 13.83
C PHE A 7 0.09 24.44 13.06
N LYS A 8 0.99 25.37 12.73
CA LYS A 8 2.29 25.04 12.12
C LYS A 8 3.14 24.19 13.07
N ALA A 9 3.19 24.52 14.36
CA ALA A 9 3.92 23.72 15.36
C ALA A 9 3.31 22.32 15.54
N PHE A 10 1.99 22.18 15.45
CA PHE A 10 1.29 20.90 15.47
C PHE A 10 1.51 20.08 14.20
N ALA A 11 1.43 20.70 13.02
CA ALA A 11 1.59 20.05 11.73
C ALA A 11 3.01 19.59 11.45
N VAL A 12 4.02 20.25 12.02
CA VAL A 12 5.45 19.92 11.84
C VAL A 12 5.93 18.85 12.83
N LYS A 13 5.07 18.29 13.69
CA LYS A 13 5.38 17.06 14.41
C LYS A 13 5.57 15.95 13.36
N GLY A 14 6.83 15.59 13.08
CA GLY A 14 7.26 14.86 11.88
C GLY A 14 6.45 13.62 11.50
N ASN A 15 5.86 12.91 12.47
CA ASN A 15 5.01 11.76 12.22
C ASN A 15 3.72 12.08 11.41
N VAL A 16 3.17 13.30 11.53
CA VAL A 16 1.92 13.66 10.85
C VAL A 16 2.13 13.92 9.36
N VAL A 17 3.26 14.51 8.98
CA VAL A 17 3.58 14.82 7.57
C VAL A 17 3.83 13.52 6.80
N ASP A 18 4.66 12.62 7.33
CA ASP A 18 4.96 11.33 6.67
C ASP A 18 3.70 10.46 6.57
N MET A 19 2.86 10.46 7.61
CA MET A 19 1.57 9.78 7.58
C MET A 19 0.62 10.37 6.53
N ALA A 20 0.55 11.70 6.41
CA ALA A 20 -0.27 12.37 5.41
C ALA A 20 0.18 12.04 3.99
N VAL A 21 1.49 12.05 3.73
CA VAL A 21 2.07 11.66 2.45
C VAL A 21 1.75 10.20 2.14
N GLY A 22 1.92 9.29 3.10
CA GLY A 22 1.59 7.87 2.93
C GLY A 22 0.11 7.62 2.58
N ILE A 23 -0.82 8.32 3.24
CA ILE A 23 -2.26 8.21 2.96
C ILE A 23 -2.60 8.75 1.57
N ILE A 24 -2.07 9.93 1.19
CA ILE A 24 -2.34 10.54 -0.12
C ILE A 24 -1.81 9.65 -1.24
N ILE A 25 -0.57 9.17 -1.11
CA ILE A 25 0.03 8.26 -2.10
C ILE A 25 -0.74 6.95 -2.14
N GLY A 26 -1.13 6.38 -1.00
CA GLY A 26 -1.92 5.15 -0.94
C GLY A 26 -3.28 5.30 -1.65
N ALA A 27 -3.98 6.41 -1.42
CA ALA A 27 -5.26 6.70 -2.07
C ALA A 27 -5.12 6.91 -3.59
N ALA A 28 -4.07 7.63 -4.02
CA ALA A 28 -3.80 7.84 -5.44
C ALA A 28 -3.39 6.54 -6.15
N PHE A 29 -2.52 5.75 -5.51
CA PHE A 29 -2.07 4.46 -6.02
C PHE A 29 -3.22 3.47 -6.15
N GLY A 30 -4.15 3.45 -5.17
CA GLY A 30 -5.36 2.64 -5.26
C GLY A 30 -6.15 2.88 -6.55
N LYS A 31 -6.34 4.16 -6.95
CA LYS A 31 -7.02 4.51 -8.21
C LYS A 31 -6.28 4.00 -9.45
N ILE A 32 -4.95 4.08 -9.45
CA ILE A 32 -4.12 3.56 -10.55
C ILE A 32 -4.33 2.06 -10.69
N VAL A 33 -4.32 1.32 -9.58
CA VAL A 33 -4.52 -0.13 -9.62
C VAL A 33 -5.94 -0.48 -10.04
N THR A 34 -6.96 0.23 -9.56
CA THR A 34 -8.35 0.04 -10.01
C THR A 34 -8.50 0.27 -11.52
N SER A 35 -7.92 1.34 -12.07
CA SER A 35 -7.94 1.61 -13.51
C SER A 35 -7.17 0.56 -14.30
N PHE A 36 -6.00 0.12 -13.82
CA PHE A 36 -5.27 -0.97 -14.47
C PHE A 36 -6.10 -2.25 -14.55
N VAL A 37 -6.76 -2.63 -13.46
CA VAL A 37 -7.60 -3.83 -13.45
C VAL A 37 -8.83 -3.67 -14.33
N GLY A 38 -9.60 -2.59 -14.15
CA GLY A 38 -10.85 -2.37 -14.87
C GLY A 38 -10.67 -2.05 -16.35
N ASP A 39 -9.66 -1.24 -16.71
CA ASP A 39 -9.52 -0.70 -18.05
C ASP A 39 -8.54 -1.53 -18.91
N LEU A 40 -7.59 -2.26 -18.31
CA LEU A 40 -6.57 -3.02 -19.05
C LEU A 40 -6.67 -4.54 -18.87
N VAL A 41 -7.00 -5.03 -17.67
CA VAL A 41 -7.03 -6.48 -17.39
C VAL A 41 -8.42 -7.07 -17.69
N MET A 42 -9.49 -6.37 -17.34
CA MET A 42 -10.85 -6.85 -17.53
C MET A 42 -11.27 -6.98 -19.00
N PRO A 43 -10.94 -6.09 -19.95
CA PRO A 43 -11.41 -6.25 -21.33
C PRO A 43 -10.92 -7.53 -22.03
N PRO A 44 -9.64 -7.93 -21.92
CA PRO A 44 -9.17 -9.23 -22.44
C PRO A 44 -9.80 -10.42 -21.73
N ILE A 45 -9.95 -10.38 -20.41
CA ILE A 45 -10.59 -11.46 -19.62
C ILE A 45 -12.07 -11.58 -20.01
N GLY A 46 -12.78 -10.46 -20.09
CA GLY A 46 -14.17 -10.38 -20.54
C GLY A 46 -14.32 -10.98 -21.93
N MET A 47 -13.42 -10.66 -22.87
CA MET A 47 -13.42 -11.23 -24.22
C MET A 47 -13.20 -12.76 -24.21
N LEU A 48 -12.31 -13.27 -23.36
CA LEU A 48 -12.01 -14.71 -23.25
C LEU A 48 -13.13 -15.52 -22.60
N ILE A 49 -13.87 -14.92 -21.66
CA ILE A 49 -14.97 -15.59 -20.94
C ILE A 49 -16.31 -15.42 -21.70
N GLY A 50 -16.32 -14.70 -22.83
CA GLY A 50 -17.50 -14.57 -23.71
C GLY A 50 -18.35 -13.32 -23.46
N GLY A 51 -17.75 -12.22 -23.02
CA GLY A 51 -18.41 -10.94 -22.76
C GLY A 51 -19.17 -10.89 -21.43
N VAL A 52 -18.78 -11.71 -20.46
CA VAL A 52 -19.48 -11.77 -19.16
C VAL A 52 -19.13 -10.54 -18.33
N ASP A 53 -19.89 -9.47 -18.52
CA ASP A 53 -19.98 -8.38 -17.56
C ASP A 53 -20.99 -8.78 -16.50
N PHE A 54 -20.51 -9.11 -15.29
CA PHE A 54 -21.43 -9.48 -14.21
C PHE A 54 -22.22 -8.27 -13.75
N SER A 55 -21.82 -7.04 -14.08
CA SER A 55 -22.51 -5.81 -13.67
C SER A 55 -23.98 -5.76 -14.07
N ASP A 56 -24.36 -6.42 -15.17
CA ASP A 56 -25.73 -6.45 -15.71
C ASP A 56 -26.65 -7.45 -14.98
N LEU A 57 -26.10 -8.31 -14.13
CA LEU A 57 -26.87 -9.25 -13.33
C LEU A 57 -27.58 -8.51 -12.19
N ALA A 58 -28.88 -8.29 -12.37
CA ALA A 58 -29.68 -7.55 -11.42
C ALA A 58 -31.09 -8.14 -11.31
N ILE A 59 -31.59 -8.35 -10.09
CA ILE A 59 -32.97 -8.78 -9.84
C ILE A 59 -33.80 -7.53 -9.57
N THR A 60 -34.82 -7.29 -10.39
CA THR A 60 -35.78 -6.21 -10.13
C THR A 60 -36.75 -6.64 -9.04
N LEU A 61 -36.63 -6.01 -7.87
CA LEU A 61 -37.49 -6.27 -6.71
C LEU A 61 -38.82 -5.51 -6.81
N LYS A 62 -38.80 -4.31 -7.43
CA LYS A 62 -40.00 -3.53 -7.74
C LYS A 62 -39.85 -2.86 -9.09
N ALA A 63 -40.80 -3.08 -9.98
CA ALA A 63 -40.83 -2.41 -11.28
C ALA A 63 -40.99 -0.89 -11.13
N ALA A 64 -40.45 -0.13 -12.07
CA ALA A 64 -40.62 1.32 -12.10
C ALA A 64 -42.09 1.67 -12.32
N GLU A 65 -42.62 2.63 -11.56
CA GLU A 65 -44.01 3.06 -11.65
C GLU A 65 -44.06 4.60 -11.73
N GLY A 66 -44.48 5.12 -12.89
CA GLY A 66 -44.50 6.56 -13.16
C GLY A 66 -43.11 7.20 -13.06
N ALA A 67 -42.95 8.17 -12.16
CA ALA A 67 -41.68 8.86 -11.92
C ALA A 67 -40.77 8.13 -10.91
N THR A 68 -41.18 6.98 -10.37
CA THR A 68 -40.36 6.23 -9.40
C THR A 68 -39.45 5.22 -10.09
N PRO A 69 -38.12 5.27 -9.85
CA PRO A 69 -37.19 4.32 -10.46
C PRO A 69 -37.42 2.91 -9.91
N ALA A 70 -37.15 1.91 -10.74
CA ALA A 70 -37.21 0.51 -10.34
C ALA A 70 -36.24 0.22 -9.20
N VAL A 71 -36.68 -0.54 -8.20
CA VAL A 71 -35.80 -1.01 -7.13
C VAL A 71 -35.17 -2.30 -7.61
N VAL A 72 -33.88 -2.24 -7.89
CA VAL A 72 -33.12 -3.37 -8.45
C VAL A 72 -32.01 -3.77 -7.49
N LEU A 73 -31.94 -5.07 -7.18
CA LEU A 73 -30.81 -5.67 -6.49
C LEU A 73 -29.74 -6.05 -7.52
N ALA A 74 -28.76 -5.18 -7.71
CA ALA A 74 -27.63 -5.38 -8.62
C ALA A 74 -26.53 -6.25 -7.97
N TYR A 75 -26.85 -7.52 -7.69
CA TYR A 75 -25.90 -8.49 -7.11
C TYR A 75 -24.69 -8.75 -8.03
N GLY A 76 -24.88 -8.57 -9.34
CA GLY A 76 -23.85 -8.62 -10.34
C GLY A 76 -22.69 -7.67 -10.09
N LYS A 77 -22.99 -6.40 -9.78
CA LYS A 77 -21.98 -5.39 -9.43
C LYS A 77 -21.19 -5.76 -8.17
N PHE A 78 -21.83 -6.42 -7.22
CA PHE A 78 -21.14 -6.91 -6.02
C PHE A 78 -20.15 -8.03 -6.35
N ILE A 79 -20.55 -8.99 -7.19
CA ILE A 79 -19.65 -10.07 -7.67
C ILE A 79 -18.48 -9.48 -8.46
N GLN A 80 -18.74 -8.50 -9.35
CA GLN A 80 -17.71 -7.78 -10.08
C GLN A 80 -16.69 -7.14 -9.13
N THR A 81 -17.17 -6.45 -8.08
CA THR A 81 -16.30 -5.79 -7.09
C THR A 81 -15.43 -6.80 -6.33
N ILE A 82 -15.94 -8.00 -6.03
CA ILE A 82 -15.15 -9.07 -5.40
C ILE A 82 -14.05 -9.55 -6.35
N ILE A 83 -14.37 -9.77 -7.61
CA ILE A 83 -13.40 -10.20 -8.63
C ILE A 83 -12.30 -9.14 -8.79
N ASP A 84 -12.67 -7.87 -8.95
CA ASP A 84 -11.74 -6.74 -9.04
C ASP A 84 -10.82 -6.70 -7.83
N PHE A 85 -11.36 -6.84 -6.61
CA PHE A 85 -10.58 -6.88 -5.39
C PHE A 85 -9.55 -8.03 -5.38
N ILE A 86 -9.94 -9.22 -5.82
CA ILE A 86 -9.02 -10.38 -5.90
C ILE A 86 -7.90 -10.11 -6.90
N ILE A 87 -8.20 -9.53 -8.07
CA ILE A 87 -7.19 -9.20 -9.09
C ILE A 87 -6.24 -8.11 -8.58
N VAL A 88 -6.77 -7.05 -7.98
CA VAL A 88 -5.98 -5.98 -7.33
C VAL A 88 -5.05 -6.55 -6.27
N ALA A 89 -5.58 -7.41 -5.38
CA ALA A 89 -4.80 -8.05 -4.33
C ALA A 89 -3.68 -8.93 -4.90
N LEU A 90 -3.97 -9.70 -5.96
CA LEU A 90 -2.98 -10.52 -6.66
C LEU A 90 -1.89 -9.65 -7.31
N ALA A 91 -2.27 -8.55 -7.96
CA ALA A 91 -1.34 -7.62 -8.60
C ALA A 91 -0.40 -6.96 -7.57
N ILE A 92 -0.95 -6.48 -6.45
CA ILE A 92 -0.17 -5.93 -5.34
C ILE A 92 0.76 -7.00 -4.77
N PHE A 93 0.28 -8.23 -4.56
CA PHE A 93 1.09 -9.33 -4.06
C PHE A 93 2.28 -9.64 -4.98
N VAL A 94 2.07 -9.70 -6.29
CA VAL A 94 3.14 -9.90 -7.28
C VAL A 94 4.14 -8.74 -7.25
N GLY A 95 3.66 -7.49 -7.18
CA GLY A 95 4.52 -6.30 -7.07
C GLY A 95 5.38 -6.31 -5.81
N VAL A 96 4.78 -6.58 -4.64
CA VAL A 96 5.51 -6.69 -3.37
C VAL A 96 6.49 -7.87 -3.40
N LYS A 97 6.11 -9.01 -3.98
CA LYS A 97 7.00 -10.16 -4.16
C LYS A 97 8.18 -9.82 -5.07
N ALA A 98 7.99 -9.05 -6.13
CA ALA A 98 9.06 -8.60 -7.02
C ALA A 98 10.02 -7.64 -6.29
N ILE A 99 9.51 -6.64 -5.57
CA ILE A 99 10.33 -5.72 -4.77
C ILE A 99 11.10 -6.48 -3.68
N ASN A 100 10.45 -7.41 -2.97
CA ASN A 100 11.10 -8.21 -1.95
C ASN A 100 12.17 -9.13 -2.53
N ARG A 101 11.98 -9.64 -3.76
CA ARG A 101 13.00 -10.41 -4.46
C ARG A 101 14.21 -9.54 -4.82
N LEU A 102 14.01 -8.33 -5.35
CA LEU A 102 15.08 -7.40 -5.69
C LEU A 102 15.85 -6.94 -4.45
N LYS A 103 15.17 -6.57 -3.36
CA LYS A 103 15.82 -6.23 -2.08
C LYS A 103 16.62 -7.38 -1.50
N ARG A 104 16.16 -8.62 -1.69
CA ARG A 104 16.90 -9.82 -1.26
C ARG A 104 18.13 -10.09 -2.13
N GLU A 105 18.10 -9.70 -3.40
CA GLU A 105 19.25 -9.77 -4.31
C GLU A 105 20.31 -8.71 -3.96
N GLU A 106 19.90 -7.49 -3.59
CA GLU A 106 20.81 -6.45 -3.08
C GLU A 106 21.49 -6.84 -1.74
N ALA A 107 20.82 -7.63 -0.90
CA ALA A 107 21.40 -8.17 0.33
C ALA A 107 22.40 -9.33 0.11
N VAL A 108 22.53 -9.85 -1.13
CA VAL A 108 23.43 -10.95 -1.50
C VAL A 108 24.67 -10.44 -2.26
N ALA A 109 24.68 -9.18 -2.71
CA ALA A 109 25.95 -8.52 -2.99
C ALA A 109 26.79 -8.56 -1.70
N PRO A 110 28.08 -8.93 -1.73
CA PRO A 110 28.89 -8.98 -0.52
C PRO A 110 28.91 -7.57 0.05
N SER A 111 28.05 -7.32 1.04
CA SER A 111 28.14 -6.14 1.87
C SER A 111 29.52 -6.24 2.48
N LEU A 112 30.42 -5.35 2.07
CA LEU A 112 31.58 -5.03 2.88
C LEU A 112 31.07 -4.94 4.33
N PRO A 113 31.73 -5.60 5.30
CA PRO A 113 31.26 -5.61 6.67
C PRO A 113 30.84 -4.18 7.05
N PRO A 114 29.62 -4.01 7.60
CA PRO A 114 29.06 -2.68 7.82
C PRO A 114 30.11 -1.84 8.52
N VAL A 115 30.47 -0.71 7.90
CA VAL A 115 31.37 0.25 8.55
C VAL A 115 30.67 0.60 9.86
N PRO A 116 31.32 0.35 11.01
CA PRO A 116 30.68 0.60 12.29
C PRO A 116 30.23 2.05 12.33
N THR A 117 28.98 2.25 12.75
CA THR A 117 28.45 3.59 12.99
C THR A 117 29.30 4.27 14.06
N LYS A 118 29.33 5.61 14.06
CA LYS A 118 30.09 6.36 15.09
C LYS A 118 29.72 5.95 16.52
N GLU A 119 28.46 5.55 16.74
CA GLU A 119 28.00 5.03 18.02
C GLU A 119 28.60 3.65 18.32
N GLU A 120 28.65 2.74 17.35
CA GLU A 120 29.30 1.44 17.50
C GLU A 120 30.82 1.55 17.71
N GLU A 121 31.48 2.51 17.06
CA GLU A 121 32.89 2.84 17.29
C GLU A 121 33.12 3.33 18.73
N LEU A 122 32.34 4.32 19.17
CA LEU A 122 32.41 4.85 20.54
C LEU A 122 32.10 3.76 21.58
N LEU A 123 31.13 2.89 21.32
CA LEU A 123 30.81 1.76 22.19
C LEU A 123 31.95 0.73 22.23
N GLY A 124 32.65 0.52 21.11
CA GLY A 124 33.87 -0.29 21.05
C GLY A 124 34.98 0.30 21.91
N GLU A 125 35.24 1.60 21.77
CA GLU A 125 36.21 2.33 22.60
C GLU A 125 35.84 2.30 24.09
N ILE A 126 34.57 2.53 24.43
CA ILE A 126 34.07 2.46 25.82
C ILE A 126 34.27 1.06 26.40
N ARG A 127 33.96 -0.01 25.64
CA ARG A 127 34.18 -1.40 26.06
C ARG A 127 35.66 -1.64 26.34
N ASP A 128 36.54 -1.18 25.47
CA ASP A 128 37.98 -1.41 25.59
C ASP A 128 38.58 -0.62 26.77
N LEU A 129 38.11 0.62 26.99
CA LEU A 129 38.44 1.43 28.16
C LEU A 129 37.94 0.80 29.47
N LEU A 130 36.72 0.28 29.50
CA LEU A 130 36.18 -0.44 30.66
C LEU A 130 36.96 -1.71 30.95
N LYS A 131 37.34 -2.48 29.93
CA LYS A 131 38.15 -3.69 30.10
C LYS A 131 39.54 -3.35 30.63
N ALA A 132 40.15 -2.26 30.16
CA ALA A 132 41.42 -1.75 30.69
C ALA A 132 41.31 -1.26 32.14
N GLN A 133 40.18 -0.66 32.53
CA GLN A 133 39.92 -0.22 33.90
C GLN A 133 39.68 -1.41 34.85
N ASN A 134 39.00 -2.46 34.39
CA ASN A 134 38.69 -3.65 35.18
C ASN A 134 39.89 -4.60 35.35
N ASN A 135 40.93 -4.46 34.50
CA ASN A 135 42.19 -5.19 34.59
C ASN A 135 43.31 -4.40 35.31
N ARG A 136 43.00 -3.25 35.92
CA ARG A 136 43.93 -2.59 36.83
C ARG A 136 43.85 -3.29 38.20
N PRO A 137 45.00 -3.70 38.80
CA PRO A 137 45.02 -4.38 40.09
C PRO A 137 44.54 -3.49 41.24
#